data_AF-A0A4V2A572-F1
#
_entry.id   AF-A0A4V2A572-F1
#
_cell.length_a   1.000
_cell.length_b   1.000
_cell.length_c   1.000
_cell.angle_alpha   90.00
_cell.angle_beta   90.00
_cell.angle_gamma   90.00
#
_symmetry.space_group_name_H-M   'P 1'
#
loop_
_entity.id
_entity.type
_entity.pdbx_description
1 polymer ?
#
loop_
_entity_poly.entity_id
_entity_poly.type
_entity_poly.pdbx_seq_one_letter_code
_entity_poly.pdbx_strand_id
1 'polypeptide(L)'
;MMASFRIGWKPDYPFVFHEGAVLGYRCIMVFNPEMKIRWVILTNTSEMDFSRFNRYFSELLMPVFAARPDSGLQRFEGLYKLEGGGDSNRVQVEDVQLFSSYLAGVVPRTPLSGSGNLRFKGAGRGAYTVGYEFVSDENGNIRYQNLGQLKWIRLEKPE
;
A
#
# COMPACT_ATOMS: atom_id res chain seq x y z
N MET A 1 -2.43 -24.38 -6.39
CA MET A 1 -3.44 -23.39 -5.91
C MET A 1 -3.52 -23.27 -4.40
N MET A 2 -3.27 -24.31 -3.59
CA MET A 2 -3.31 -24.21 -2.11
C MET A 2 -2.07 -23.56 -1.46
N ALA A 3 -0.96 -23.42 -2.17
CA ALA A 3 0.30 -22.91 -1.60
C ALA A 3 0.31 -21.40 -1.29
N SER A 4 -0.70 -20.65 -1.75
CA SER A 4 -0.82 -19.20 -1.52
C SER A 4 -1.78 -18.83 -0.38
N PHE A 5 -2.46 -19.82 0.21
CA PHE A 5 -3.32 -19.61 1.37
C PHE A 5 -2.50 -19.69 2.65
N ARG A 6 -2.80 -18.81 3.62
CA ARG A 6 -2.42 -19.07 5.02
C ARG A 6 -3.52 -19.93 5.67
N ILE A 7 -3.92 -19.66 6.91
CA ILE A 7 -4.97 -20.40 7.63
C ILE A 7 -6.36 -20.13 7.01
N GLY A 8 -6.66 -20.72 5.86
CA GLY A 8 -7.93 -20.53 5.15
C GLY A 8 -8.12 -19.18 4.45
N TRP A 9 -7.20 -18.22 4.61
CA TRP A 9 -7.28 -16.88 4.02
C TRP A 9 -6.32 -16.71 2.84
N LYS A 10 -6.81 -16.06 1.77
CA LYS A 10 -6.00 -15.54 0.67
C LYS A 10 -5.48 -14.14 1.04
N PRO A 11 -4.16 -13.90 1.01
CA PRO A 11 -3.61 -12.56 1.21
C PRO A 11 -3.80 -11.70 -0.05
N ASP A 12 -4.26 -10.46 0.12
CA ASP A 12 -4.41 -9.47 -0.97
C ASP A 12 -4.28 -8.06 -0.40
N TYR A 13 -3.06 -7.70 0.00
CA TYR A 13 -2.79 -6.50 0.78
C TYR A 13 -3.43 -5.23 0.16
N PRO A 14 -4.11 -4.38 0.95
CA PRO A 14 -4.20 -4.36 2.42
C PRO A 14 -5.25 -5.32 3.02
N PHE A 15 -5.84 -6.18 2.20
CA PHE A 15 -6.90 -7.08 2.59
C PHE A 15 -6.42 -8.53 2.79
N VAL A 16 -7.28 -9.28 3.47
CA VAL A 16 -7.31 -10.74 3.43
C VAL A 16 -8.72 -11.15 3.05
N PHE A 17 -8.87 -12.20 2.26
CA PHE A 17 -10.18 -12.66 1.83
C PHE A 17 -10.33 -14.18 1.74
N HIS A 18 -11.57 -14.64 1.75
CA HIS A 18 -11.94 -16.02 1.48
C HIS A 18 -13.13 -16.05 0.52
N GLU A 19 -13.08 -16.94 -0.45
CA GLU A 19 -14.12 -17.10 -1.47
C GLU A 19 -14.70 -18.51 -1.40
N GLY A 20 -16.02 -18.60 -1.48
CA GLY A 20 -16.75 -19.85 -1.57
C GLY A 20 -17.62 -19.88 -2.82
N ALA A 21 -17.79 -21.08 -3.39
CA ALA A 21 -18.69 -21.31 -4.51
C ALA A 21 -19.36 -22.68 -4.37
N VAL A 22 -20.67 -22.71 -4.59
CA VAL A 22 -21.50 -23.91 -4.77
C VAL A 22 -22.36 -23.66 -6.02
N LEU A 23 -22.91 -24.69 -6.66
CA LEU A 23 -23.70 -24.53 -7.88
C LEU A 23 -24.79 -23.46 -7.72
N GLY A 24 -24.71 -22.38 -8.51
CA GLY A 24 -25.64 -21.25 -8.46
C GLY A 24 -25.41 -20.25 -7.33
N TYR A 25 -24.39 -20.42 -6.48
CA TYR A 25 -24.12 -19.51 -5.36
C TYR A 25 -22.63 -19.22 -5.22
N ARG A 26 -22.29 -17.95 -4.98
CA ARG A 26 -20.92 -17.53 -4.66
C ARG A 26 -20.92 -16.58 -3.48
N CYS A 27 -19.81 -16.58 -2.75
CA CYS A 27 -19.58 -15.63 -1.69
C CYS A 27 -18.12 -15.20 -1.62
N ILE A 28 -17.89 -14.00 -1.09
CA ILE A 28 -16.58 -13.54 -0.66
C ILE A 28 -16.71 -12.82 0.68
N MET A 29 -15.75 -13.06 1.57
CA MET A 29 -15.53 -12.27 2.76
C MET A 29 -14.19 -11.57 2.63
N VAL A 30 -14.17 -10.26 2.84
CA VAL A 30 -12.96 -9.42 2.77
C VAL A 30 -12.79 -8.68 4.07
N PHE A 31 -11.55 -8.63 4.55
CA PHE A 31 -11.19 -7.96 5.79
C PHE A 31 -9.93 -7.12 5.60
N ASN A 32 -9.96 -5.86 6.03
CA ASN A 32 -8.78 -5.03 6.25
C ASN A 32 -8.44 -5.07 7.75
N PRO A 33 -7.37 -5.79 8.17
CA PRO A 33 -7.02 -5.92 9.58
C PRO A 33 -6.62 -4.61 10.25
N GLU A 34 -5.96 -3.71 9.51
CA GLU A 34 -5.45 -2.44 10.01
C GLU A 34 -6.61 -1.49 10.34
N MET A 35 -7.53 -1.32 9.39
CA MET A 35 -8.69 -0.45 9.56
C MET A 35 -9.83 -1.10 10.35
N LYS A 36 -9.72 -2.40 10.67
CA LYS A 36 -10.75 -3.20 11.32
C LYS A 36 -12.11 -3.17 10.58
N ILE A 37 -12.08 -3.01 9.26
CA ILE A 37 -13.29 -3.02 8.44
C ILE A 37 -13.39 -4.30 7.59
N ARG A 38 -14.62 -4.75 7.37
CA ARG A 38 -14.92 -5.96 6.62
C ARG A 38 -16.19 -5.81 5.81
N TRP A 39 -16.27 -6.55 4.72
CA TRP A 39 -17.52 -6.73 3.97
C TRP A 39 -17.67 -8.17 3.51
N VAL A 40 -18.92 -8.54 3.27
CA VAL A 40 -19.31 -9.84 2.77
C VAL A 40 -20.21 -9.61 1.57
N ILE A 41 -19.95 -10.31 0.48
CA ILE A 41 -20.83 -10.34 -0.69
C ILE A 41 -21.36 -11.76 -0.80
N LEU A 42 -22.68 -11.89 -0.82
CA LEU A 42 -23.39 -13.15 -1.07
C LEU A 42 -24.17 -12.97 -2.37
N THR A 43 -24.07 -13.95 -3.27
CA THR A 43 -24.75 -13.88 -4.57
C THR A 43 -25.25 -15.25 -5.00
N ASN A 44 -26.35 -15.25 -5.74
CA ASN A 44 -26.96 -16.43 -6.38
C ASN A 44 -26.66 -16.46 -7.90
N THR A 45 -25.60 -15.77 -8.35
CA THR A 45 -25.09 -15.87 -9.72
C THR A 45 -23.62 -16.26 -9.73
N SER A 46 -23.23 -17.06 -10.72
CA SER A 46 -21.84 -17.44 -10.95
C SER A 46 -21.00 -16.32 -11.58
N GLU A 47 -21.63 -15.34 -12.24
CA GLU A 47 -20.96 -14.34 -13.09
C GLU A 47 -20.44 -13.11 -12.34
N MET A 48 -20.47 -13.13 -11.00
CA MET A 48 -20.06 -11.95 -10.23
C MET A 48 -18.53 -11.79 -10.19
N ASP A 49 -18.06 -10.60 -10.58
CA ASP A 49 -16.66 -10.20 -10.45
C ASP A 49 -16.40 -9.58 -9.08
N PHE A 50 -16.00 -10.42 -8.11
CA PHE A 50 -15.70 -9.97 -6.76
C PHE A 50 -14.56 -8.95 -6.70
N SER A 51 -13.57 -9.01 -7.59
CA SER A 51 -12.45 -8.06 -7.60
C SER A 51 -12.93 -6.65 -7.93
N ARG A 52 -13.85 -6.51 -8.90
CA ARG A 52 -14.45 -5.22 -9.23
C ARG A 52 -15.22 -4.61 -8.06
N PHE A 53 -16.06 -5.40 -7.38
CA PHE A 53 -16.81 -4.92 -6.22
C PHE A 53 -15.91 -4.62 -5.02
N ASN A 54 -14.89 -5.44 -4.79
CA ASN A 54 -13.90 -5.22 -3.76
C ASN A 54 -13.22 -3.87 -3.91
N ARG A 55 -12.81 -3.53 -5.13
CA ARG A 55 -12.24 -2.22 -5.46
C ARG A 55 -13.21 -1.09 -5.15
N TYR A 56 -14.46 -1.17 -5.63
CA TYR A 56 -15.45 -0.12 -5.35
C TYR A 56 -15.70 0.10 -3.86
N PHE A 57 -15.83 -0.98 -3.09
CA PHE A 57 -16.00 -0.88 -1.64
C PHE A 57 -14.76 -0.31 -0.97
N SER A 58 -13.57 -0.69 -1.40
CA SER A 58 -12.34 -0.12 -0.87
C SER A 58 -12.24 1.38 -1.14
N GLU A 59 -12.57 1.85 -2.34
CA GLU A 59 -12.55 3.26 -2.71
C GLU A 59 -13.56 4.08 -1.88
N LEU A 60 -14.72 3.49 -1.59
CA LEU A 60 -15.76 4.15 -0.80
C LEU A 60 -15.47 4.16 0.71
N LEU A 61 -15.02 3.03 1.26
CA LEU A 61 -14.94 2.82 2.70
C LEU A 61 -13.58 3.26 3.28
N MET A 62 -12.47 2.99 2.59
CA MET A 62 -11.14 3.28 3.13
C MET A 62 -10.98 4.75 3.55
N PRO A 63 -11.43 5.76 2.78
CA PRO A 63 -11.30 7.16 3.19
C PRO A 63 -12.09 7.53 4.45
N VAL A 64 -13.24 6.86 4.67
CA VAL A 64 -14.12 7.14 5.82
C VAL A 64 -13.54 6.56 7.11
N PHE A 65 -12.89 5.39 7.02
CA PHE A 65 -12.42 4.63 8.18
C PHE A 65 -10.92 4.74 8.45
N ALA A 66 -10.16 5.41 7.59
CA ALA A 66 -8.78 5.78 7.90
C ALA A 66 -8.76 6.66 9.17
N ALA A 67 -8.12 6.19 10.24
CA ALA A 67 -8.12 6.87 11.53
C ALA A 67 -7.36 8.21 11.48
N ARG A 68 -8.12 9.32 11.39
CA ARG A 68 -7.72 10.73 11.64
C ARG A 68 -6.56 11.27 10.78
N PRO A 69 -6.47 12.60 10.65
CA PRO A 69 -6.33 13.24 9.35
C PRO A 69 -4.94 13.09 8.78
N ASP A 70 -4.93 12.97 7.46
CA ASP A 70 -3.96 13.60 6.57
C ASP A 70 -3.05 14.59 7.30
N SER A 71 -1.84 14.15 7.62
CA SER A 71 -0.66 15.01 7.45
C SER A 71 -0.30 15.12 5.95
N GLY A 72 -1.31 14.93 5.09
CA GLY A 72 -1.26 14.73 3.65
C GLY A 72 -0.12 13.84 3.20
N LEU A 73 0.28 14.00 1.95
CA LEU A 73 1.50 13.36 1.44
C LEU A 73 2.76 13.95 2.12
N GLN A 74 2.65 15.12 2.76
CA GLN A 74 3.74 15.85 3.41
C GLN A 74 4.41 15.03 4.52
N ARG A 75 3.65 14.14 5.18
CA ARG A 75 4.19 13.25 6.21
C ARG A 75 5.30 12.32 5.74
N PHE A 76 5.29 11.98 4.45
CA PHE A 76 6.26 11.10 3.82
C PHE A 76 7.51 11.85 3.35
N GLU A 77 7.47 13.19 3.30
CA GLU A 77 8.59 13.99 2.84
C GLU A 77 9.79 13.86 3.77
N GLY A 78 10.98 13.81 3.18
CA GLY A 78 12.21 13.77 3.96
C GLY A 78 13.36 13.19 3.17
N LEU A 79 14.52 13.23 3.81
CA LEU A 79 15.70 12.55 3.35
C LEU A 79 15.83 11.23 4.11
N TYR A 80 15.87 10.14 3.38
CA TYR A 80 16.01 8.79 3.93
C TYR A 80 17.41 8.28 3.58
N LYS A 81 18.19 7.88 4.58
CA LYS A 81 19.54 7.35 4.37
C LYS A 81 19.49 5.83 4.40
N LEU A 82 20.15 5.17 3.45
CA LEU A 82 20.26 3.71 3.46
C LEU A 82 20.89 3.26 4.78
N GLU A 83 20.32 2.24 5.42
CA GLU A 83 20.90 1.62 6.61
C GLU A 83 22.31 1.09 6.26
N GLY A 84 23.33 1.53 6.99
CA GLY A 84 24.74 1.28 6.64
C GLY A 84 25.42 2.39 5.82
N GLY A 85 24.68 3.40 5.36
CA GLY A 85 25.19 4.73 5.05
C GLY A 85 25.69 5.00 3.62
N GLY A 86 25.47 4.09 2.67
CA GLY A 86 26.01 4.19 1.30
C GLY A 86 25.21 5.04 0.31
N ASP A 87 23.98 5.44 0.64
CA ASP A 87 23.11 6.17 -0.30
C ASP A 87 22.01 6.95 0.44
N SER A 88 21.32 7.84 -0.29
CA SER A 88 20.17 8.60 0.22
C SER A 88 19.04 8.71 -0.80
N ASN A 89 17.81 8.62 -0.32
CA ASN A 89 16.59 8.80 -1.08
C ASN A 89 15.82 10.01 -0.52
N ARG A 90 15.57 11.02 -1.36
CA ARG A 90 14.70 12.14 -1.02
C ARG A 90 13.29 11.85 -1.51
N VAL A 91 12.33 11.96 -0.61
CA VAL A 91 10.91 11.93 -0.92
C VAL A 91 10.35 13.33 -0.75
N GLN A 92 9.59 13.82 -1.73
CA GLN A 92 9.04 15.17 -1.73
C GLN A 92 7.66 15.22 -2.40
N VAL A 93 6.83 16.17 -2.00
CA VAL A 93 5.52 16.43 -2.58
C VAL A 93 5.64 17.60 -3.55
N GLU A 94 5.17 17.39 -4.77
CA GLU A 94 5.06 18.43 -5.81
C GLU A 94 3.68 18.30 -6.43
N ASP A 95 2.95 19.41 -6.57
CA ASP A 95 1.61 19.44 -7.16
C ASP A 95 0.66 18.37 -6.59
N VAL A 96 0.71 18.16 -5.27
CA VAL A 96 -0.12 17.16 -4.55
C VAL A 96 0.21 15.70 -4.94
N GLN A 97 1.38 15.46 -5.52
CA GLN A 97 1.89 14.12 -5.86
C GLN A 97 3.21 13.86 -5.15
N LEU A 98 3.43 12.59 -4.77
CA LEU A 98 4.65 12.19 -4.06
C LEU A 98 5.70 11.72 -5.07
N PHE A 99 6.92 12.25 -4.98
CA PHE A 99 8.05 11.87 -5.82
C PHE A 99 9.19 11.32 -4.96
N SER A 100 10.04 10.50 -5.57
CA SER A 100 11.23 9.92 -4.94
C SER A 100 12.44 10.12 -5.84
N SER A 101 13.60 10.42 -5.25
CA SER A 101 14.89 10.47 -5.96
C SER A 101 15.55 9.10 -6.12
N TYR A 102 14.94 8.03 -5.59
CA TYR A 102 15.44 6.68 -5.76
C TYR A 102 15.46 6.31 -7.25
N LEU A 103 16.61 5.85 -7.74
CA LEU A 103 16.87 5.58 -9.16
C LEU A 103 16.76 6.82 -10.08
N ALA A 104 16.89 8.04 -9.53
CA ALA A 104 16.98 9.25 -10.34
C ALA A 104 18.13 9.12 -11.37
N GLY A 105 17.84 9.43 -12.63
CA GLY A 105 18.77 9.26 -13.74
C GLY A 105 18.78 7.86 -14.37
N VAL A 106 18.14 6.87 -13.75
CA VAL A 106 17.95 5.52 -14.32
C VAL A 106 16.52 5.33 -14.84
N VAL A 107 15.53 5.84 -14.10
CA VAL A 107 14.11 5.80 -14.50
C VAL A 107 13.57 7.22 -14.71
N PRO A 108 12.55 7.40 -15.56
CA PRO A 108 11.87 8.68 -15.68
C PRO A 108 11.29 9.10 -14.33
N ARG A 109 11.32 10.40 -14.07
CA ARG A 109 10.72 10.98 -12.87
C ARG A 109 9.20 10.89 -13.00
N THR A 110 8.59 9.97 -12.27
CA THR A 110 7.14 9.76 -12.24
C THR A 110 6.61 9.83 -10.80
N PRO A 111 5.37 10.29 -10.60
CA PRO A 111 4.76 10.29 -9.28
C PRO A 111 4.57 8.86 -8.76
N LEU A 112 4.66 8.71 -7.45
CA LEU A 112 4.36 7.47 -6.75
C LEU A 112 2.85 7.27 -6.68
N SER A 113 2.37 6.12 -7.12
CA SER A 113 0.95 5.75 -7.03
C SER A 113 0.65 5.08 -5.70
N GLY A 114 -0.33 5.57 -4.95
CA GLY A 114 -0.76 4.96 -3.69
C GLY A 114 -1.27 3.51 -3.88
N SER A 115 -0.84 2.61 -3.00
CA SER A 115 -1.33 1.23 -2.94
C SER A 115 -1.75 0.80 -1.53
N GLY A 116 -1.83 1.75 -0.60
CA GLY A 116 -2.23 1.58 0.81
C GLY A 116 -1.88 2.83 1.62
N ASN A 117 -2.28 2.87 2.90
CA ASN A 117 -2.10 4.06 3.77
C ASN A 117 -0.65 4.55 3.87
N LEU A 118 0.28 3.61 3.95
CA LEU A 118 1.72 3.86 4.08
C LEU A 118 2.50 3.20 2.95
N ARG A 119 1.83 2.87 1.83
CA ARG A 119 2.45 2.13 0.73
C ARG A 119 2.18 2.77 -0.61
N PHE A 120 3.22 2.84 -1.43
CA PHE A 120 3.18 3.40 -2.77
C PHE A 120 3.93 2.50 -3.74
N LYS A 121 3.75 2.75 -5.03
CA LYS A 121 4.51 2.13 -6.12
C LYS A 121 5.15 3.20 -6.98
N GLY A 122 6.39 2.98 -7.39
CA GLY A 122 7.11 3.83 -8.34
C GLY A 122 7.62 3.02 -9.53
N ALA A 123 8.05 3.74 -10.58
CA ALA A 123 8.66 3.13 -11.75
C ALA A 123 10.00 2.47 -11.39
N GLY A 124 10.18 1.23 -11.84
CA GLY A 124 11.46 0.54 -11.85
C GLY A 124 12.05 0.49 -13.27
N ARG A 125 13.17 -0.21 -13.43
CA ARG A 125 13.77 -0.41 -14.76
C ARG A 125 12.87 -1.28 -15.62
N GLY A 126 12.49 -0.82 -16.82
CA GLY A 126 11.63 -1.59 -17.73
C GLY A 126 10.19 -1.74 -17.22
N ALA A 127 9.68 -2.98 -17.15
CA ALA A 127 8.32 -3.27 -16.72
C ALA A 127 8.18 -3.52 -15.19
N TYR A 128 9.29 -3.42 -14.44
CA TYR A 128 9.27 -3.64 -12.99
C TYR A 128 8.77 -2.40 -12.24
N THR A 129 8.14 -2.61 -11.09
CA THR A 129 7.72 -1.54 -10.17
C THR A 129 8.44 -1.67 -8.84
N VAL A 130 8.83 -0.54 -8.25
CA VAL A 130 9.41 -0.50 -6.90
C VAL A 130 8.28 -0.30 -5.89
N GLY A 131 8.23 -1.16 -4.87
CA GLY A 131 7.32 -0.99 -3.75
C GLY A 131 7.94 -0.11 -2.68
N TYR A 132 7.21 0.93 -2.29
CA TYR A 132 7.55 1.85 -1.22
C TYR A 132 6.68 1.51 -0.01
N GLU A 133 7.29 1.13 1.09
CA GLU A 133 6.59 0.91 2.36
C GLU A 133 7.17 1.82 3.43
N PHE A 134 6.36 2.72 3.95
CA PHE A 134 6.73 3.61 5.05
C PHE A 134 6.29 2.99 6.36
N VAL A 135 7.15 3.07 7.38
CA VAL A 135 6.85 2.54 8.71
C VAL A 135 6.84 3.69 9.72
N SER A 136 5.73 3.81 10.44
CA SER A 136 5.54 4.80 11.48
C SER A 136 5.82 4.25 12.88
N ASP A 137 6.16 5.14 13.82
CA ASP A 137 6.10 4.83 15.25
C ASP A 137 4.66 4.85 15.79
N GLU A 138 4.52 4.60 17.09
CA GLU A 138 3.23 4.60 17.80
C GLU A 138 2.51 5.96 17.76
N ASN A 139 3.25 7.04 17.49
CA ASN A 139 2.73 8.40 17.36
C ASN A 139 2.39 8.76 15.91
N GLY A 140 2.54 7.83 14.96
CA GLY A 140 2.25 8.04 13.55
C GLY A 140 3.36 8.76 12.76
N ASN A 141 4.53 8.99 13.36
CA ASN A 141 5.65 9.62 12.66
C ASN A 141 6.41 8.58 11.83
N ILE A 142 6.60 8.85 10.53
CA ILE A 142 7.40 7.97 9.67
C ILE A 142 8.85 7.95 10.16
N ARG A 143 9.35 6.75 10.50
CA ARG A 143 10.71 6.51 10.99
C ARG A 143 11.65 5.99 9.91
N TYR A 144 11.13 5.12 9.05
CA TYR A 144 11.93 4.55 7.96
C TYR A 144 11.04 4.16 6.78
N GLN A 145 11.69 3.89 5.66
CA GLN A 145 11.10 3.42 4.42
C GLN A 145 11.79 2.13 4.00
N ASN A 146 11.01 1.13 3.60
CA ASN A 146 11.48 -0.09 2.96
C ASN A 146 11.25 0.01 1.46
N LEU A 147 12.30 -0.24 0.69
CA LEU A 147 12.27 -0.42 -0.76
C LEU A 147 12.71 -1.85 -1.07
N GLY A 148 11.75 -2.78 -1.06
CA GLY A 148 12.05 -4.22 -1.12
C GLY A 148 12.81 -4.68 0.13
N GLN A 149 14.07 -5.10 -0.04
CA GLN A 149 14.93 -5.55 1.06
C GLN A 149 15.78 -4.42 1.67
N LEU A 150 15.80 -3.24 1.04
CA LEU A 150 16.62 -2.11 1.49
C LEU A 150 15.81 -1.24 2.46
N LYS A 151 16.37 -1.04 3.65
CA LYS A 151 15.80 -0.18 4.70
C LYS A 151 16.48 1.18 4.69
N TRP A 152 15.67 2.23 4.69
CA TRP A 152 16.10 3.62 4.57
C TRP A 152 15.60 4.41 5.77
N ILE A 153 16.51 4.86 6.62
CA ILE A 153 16.22 5.56 7.88
C ILE A 153 15.93 7.02 7.58
N ARG A 154 14.78 7.54 8.03
CA ARG A 154 14.45 8.95 7.87
C ARG A 154 15.39 9.78 8.73
N LEU A 155 16.03 10.78 8.13
CA LEU A 155 16.76 11.80 8.85
C LEU A 155 15.75 12.82 9.37
N GLU A 156 15.81 13.11 10.67
CA GLU A 156 15.02 14.18 11.25
C GLU A 156 15.43 15.51 10.61
N LYS A 157 14.47 16.42 10.40
CA LYS A 157 14.81 17.77 9.94
C LYS A 157 15.72 18.39 11.02
N PRO A 158 16.89 18.94 10.66
CA PRO A 158 17.60 19.80 11.60
C PRO A 158 16.66 20.97 11.95
N GLU A 159 16.54 21.24 13.25
CA GLU A 159 15.86 22.43 13.80
C GLU A 159 16.49 23.72 13.26
#